data_AF-A0AAD5JLY6-F1
#
_entry.id   AF-A0AAD5JLY6-F1
#
_cell.length_a   1.000
_cell.length_b   1.000
_cell.length_c   1.000
_cell.angle_alpha   90.00
_cell.angle_beta   90.00
_cell.angle_gamma   90.00
#
_symmetry.space_group_name_H-M   'P 1'
#
loop_
_entity.id
_entity.type
_entity.pdbx_description
1 polymer ?
#
loop_
_entity_poly.entity_id
_entity_poly.type
_entity_poly.pdbx_seq_one_letter_code
_entity_poly.pdbx_strand_id
1 'polypeptide(L)'
;MCESSRKGKLVVVPEMLSYATTNMMGQVLLSRCVFVTKGLESNEFKDMVVELMTITRYFNIGDFIPSIAWMDLQGIERGMKKLHKSLDVLITKMIKEHMASTHECKGKLDFLDVVMTANPEISDSEKLTITNIKALLLFKPERFLSEKYAKIDPRGNDFELIPFGAGRRICDGSRVGIVFGEYILGTLVHSFDWKLPNGVDGLNMDEAFSLTLRMSVPLSALVHPRLAPNAYVSSAF
;
A
#
# COMPACT_ATOMS: atom_id res chain seq x y z
N MET A 1 -9.73 16.42 0.74
CA MET A 1 -11.12 15.92 0.64
C MET A 1 -12.16 16.96 1.07
N CYS A 2 -12.05 17.58 2.24
CA CYS A 2 -13.00 18.63 2.66
C CYS A 2 -13.10 19.80 1.66
N GLU A 3 -11.98 20.22 1.08
CA GLU A 3 -11.97 21.23 0.03
C GLU A 3 -12.71 20.77 -1.25
N SER A 4 -12.46 19.52 -1.69
CA SER A 4 -13.17 18.92 -2.83
C SER A 4 -14.67 18.88 -2.59
N SER A 5 -15.10 18.51 -1.38
CA SER A 5 -16.50 18.51 -0.96
C SER A 5 -17.14 19.90 -1.07
N ARG A 6 -16.49 20.94 -0.53
CA ARG A 6 -16.97 22.34 -0.63
C ARG A 6 -17.13 22.83 -2.07
N LYS A 7 -16.26 22.35 -2.96
CA LYS A 7 -16.28 22.70 -4.40
C LYS A 7 -17.18 21.78 -5.23
N GLY A 8 -17.85 20.80 -4.63
CA GLY A 8 -18.63 19.78 -5.35
C GLY A 8 -17.79 18.94 -6.32
N LYS A 9 -16.46 18.86 -6.12
CA LYS A 9 -15.54 18.14 -7.00
C LYS A 9 -15.45 16.67 -6.61
N LEU A 10 -15.46 15.80 -7.61
CA LEU A 10 -15.24 14.37 -7.43
C LEU A 10 -13.85 14.09 -6.86
N VAL A 11 -13.79 13.16 -5.92
CA VAL A 11 -12.55 12.60 -5.39
C VAL A 11 -12.28 11.30 -6.13
N VAL A 12 -11.13 11.23 -6.79
CA VAL A 12 -10.62 9.99 -7.39
C VAL A 12 -9.99 9.16 -6.27
N VAL A 13 -10.69 8.11 -5.83
CA VAL A 13 -10.34 7.32 -4.64
C VAL A 13 -8.96 6.67 -4.77
N PRO A 14 -8.59 6.01 -5.89
CA PRO A 14 -7.27 5.39 -6.01
C PRO A 14 -6.10 6.37 -5.90
N GLU A 15 -6.24 7.59 -6.44
CA GLU A 15 -5.22 8.63 -6.32
C GLU A 15 -5.07 9.09 -4.87
N MET A 16 -6.19 9.33 -4.19
CA MET A 16 -6.21 9.69 -2.78
C MET A 16 -5.58 8.62 -1.89
N LEU A 17 -5.90 7.34 -2.13
CA LEU A 17 -5.30 6.21 -1.44
C LEU A 17 -3.80 6.15 -1.68
N SER A 18 -3.36 6.30 -2.95
CA SER A 18 -1.93 6.35 -3.27
C SER A 18 -1.22 7.48 -2.50
N TYR A 19 -1.79 8.68 -2.46
CA TYR A 19 -1.21 9.79 -1.70
C TYR A 19 -1.14 9.50 -0.20
N ALA A 20 -2.21 8.96 0.38
CA ALA A 20 -2.26 8.63 1.80
C ALA A 20 -1.23 7.56 2.15
N THR A 21 -1.22 6.44 1.42
CA THR A 21 -0.30 5.32 1.69
C THR A 21 1.15 5.75 1.49
N THR A 22 1.47 6.51 0.44
CA THR A 22 2.86 6.95 0.23
C THR A 22 3.29 8.02 1.24
N ASN A 23 2.39 8.88 1.72
CA ASN A 23 2.69 9.79 2.83
C ASN A 23 2.94 9.03 4.14
N MET A 24 2.13 8.01 4.44
CA MET A 24 2.34 7.17 5.63
C MET A 24 3.66 6.39 5.53
N MET A 25 3.96 5.81 4.37
CA MET A 25 5.25 5.17 4.13
C MET A 25 6.41 6.16 4.26
N GLY A 26 6.30 7.34 3.65
CA GLY A 26 7.28 8.41 3.78
C GLY A 26 7.47 8.85 5.23
N GLN A 27 6.40 8.96 6.01
CA GLN A 27 6.51 9.33 7.41
C GLN A 27 7.16 8.21 8.25
N VAL A 28 6.85 6.95 8.00
CA VAL A 28 7.40 5.82 8.76
C VAL A 28 8.86 5.55 8.38
N LEU A 29 9.19 5.57 7.09
CA LEU A 29 10.51 5.25 6.59
C LEU A 29 11.46 6.45 6.62
N LEU A 30 10.91 7.64 6.36
CA LEU A 30 11.68 8.85 6.10
C LEU A 30 11.38 9.98 7.10
N SER A 31 10.48 9.79 8.07
CA SER A 31 10.02 10.85 8.99
C SER A 31 9.52 12.12 8.27
N ARG A 32 9.03 11.99 7.03
CA ARG A 32 8.64 13.13 6.17
C ARG A 32 7.32 12.89 5.42
N CYS A 33 6.49 13.92 5.33
CA CYS A 33 5.30 13.93 4.49
C CYS A 33 5.65 14.28 3.02
N VAL A 34 5.82 13.26 2.19
CA VAL A 34 6.34 13.40 0.83
C VAL A 34 5.40 14.16 -0.12
N PHE A 35 4.08 13.99 -0.06
CA PHE A 35 3.13 14.63 -0.99
C PHE A 35 2.48 15.92 -0.47
N VAL A 36 2.74 16.29 0.78
CA VAL A 36 2.19 17.52 1.40
C VAL A 36 3.16 18.70 1.24
N THR A 37 4.46 18.42 1.22
CA THR A 37 5.49 19.44 1.06
C THR A 37 5.74 19.71 -0.43
N LYS A 38 5.43 20.93 -0.91
CA LYS A 38 5.88 21.37 -2.25
C LYS A 38 7.39 21.65 -2.18
N GLY A 39 8.20 20.68 -2.57
CA GLY A 39 9.67 20.79 -2.58
C GLY A 39 10.31 19.94 -3.68
N LEU A 40 11.56 20.25 -4.03
CA LEU A 40 12.31 19.54 -5.08
C LEU A 40 12.43 18.02 -4.75
N GLU A 41 12.70 17.68 -3.49
CA GLU A 41 12.88 16.28 -3.04
C GLU A 41 11.58 15.45 -3.09
N SER A 42 10.43 16.08 -2.82
CA SER A 42 9.10 15.45 -2.94
C SER A 42 8.80 15.03 -4.38
N ASN A 43 9.15 15.90 -5.33
CA ASN A 43 8.96 15.62 -6.75
C ASN A 43 9.88 14.49 -7.22
N GLU A 44 11.14 14.47 -6.80
CA GLU A 44 12.07 13.38 -7.12
C GLU A 44 11.57 12.02 -6.60
N PHE A 45 11.09 11.96 -5.36
CA PHE A 45 10.53 10.71 -4.81
C PHE A 45 9.27 10.28 -5.56
N LYS A 46 8.37 11.21 -5.86
CA LYS A 46 7.17 10.94 -6.65
C LYS A 46 7.54 10.37 -8.02
N ASP A 47 8.53 10.97 -8.69
CA ASP A 47 8.99 10.53 -10.01
C ASP A 47 9.59 9.12 -9.94
N MET A 48 10.36 8.80 -8.89
CA MET A 48 10.85 7.44 -8.62
C MET A 48 9.71 6.43 -8.45
N VAL A 49 8.67 6.76 -7.68
CA VAL A 49 7.51 5.87 -7.49
C VAL A 49 6.76 5.64 -8.80
N VAL A 50 6.58 6.68 -9.62
CA VAL A 50 5.94 6.57 -10.94
C VAL A 50 6.79 5.73 -11.90
N GLU A 51 8.12 5.90 -11.89
CA GLU A 51 9.06 5.11 -12.68
C GLU A 51 9.00 3.63 -12.27
N LEU A 52 8.97 3.31 -10.96
CA LEU A 52 8.79 1.96 -10.45
C LEU A 52 7.49 1.32 -10.95
N MET A 53 6.36 2.03 -10.81
CA MET A 53 5.05 1.54 -11.26
C MET A 53 5.01 1.31 -12.78
N THR A 54 5.74 2.12 -13.54
CA THR A 54 5.81 2.01 -15.00
C THR A 54 6.62 0.79 -15.43
N ILE A 55 7.80 0.58 -14.82
CA ILE A 55 8.70 -0.53 -15.14
C ILE A 55 8.04 -1.86 -14.78
N THR A 56 7.43 -1.96 -13.60
CA THR A 56 6.78 -3.18 -13.09
C THR A 56 5.50 -3.55 -13.84
N ARG A 57 4.95 -2.64 -14.66
CA ARG A 57 3.78 -2.91 -15.51
C ARG A 57 4.12 -3.80 -16.71
N TYR A 58 5.37 -3.82 -17.15
CA TYR A 58 5.80 -4.61 -18.30
C TYR A 58 6.28 -5.98 -17.85
N PHE A 59 5.82 -7.02 -18.53
CA PHE A 59 6.43 -8.35 -18.42
C PHE A 59 7.86 -8.26 -18.95
N ASN A 60 8.83 -8.76 -18.18
CA ASN A 60 10.21 -8.87 -18.66
C ASN A 60 10.35 -10.10 -19.56
N ILE A 61 10.55 -9.89 -20.86
CA ILE A 61 10.74 -10.98 -21.84
C ILE A 61 11.92 -11.88 -21.44
N GLY A 62 12.95 -11.33 -20.80
CA GLY A 62 14.10 -12.10 -20.31
C GLY A 62 13.74 -13.17 -19.28
N ASP A 63 12.65 -12.99 -18.52
CA ASP A 63 12.19 -13.97 -17.54
C ASP A 63 11.49 -15.16 -18.21
N PHE A 64 10.90 -14.96 -19.39
CA PHE A 64 10.22 -16.00 -20.18
C PHE A 64 11.15 -16.67 -21.20
N ILE A 65 12.13 -15.92 -21.72
CA ILE A 65 13.09 -16.39 -22.71
C ILE A 65 14.51 -16.08 -22.21
N PRO A 66 15.08 -16.94 -21.34
CA PRO A 66 16.38 -16.69 -20.71
C PRO A 66 17.53 -16.46 -21.70
N SER A 67 17.46 -17.07 -22.89
CA SER A 67 18.51 -16.97 -23.91
C SER A 67 18.71 -15.55 -24.48
N ILE A 68 17.71 -14.66 -24.37
CA ILE A 68 17.79 -13.26 -24.82
C ILE A 68 17.75 -12.26 -23.66
N ALA A 69 17.77 -12.74 -22.41
CA ALA A 69 17.70 -11.88 -21.22
C ALA A 69 18.82 -10.83 -21.19
N TRP A 70 20.02 -11.19 -21.67
CA TRP A 70 21.19 -10.31 -21.73
C TRP A 70 20.99 -9.06 -22.60
N MET A 71 20.05 -9.10 -23.55
CA MET A 71 19.81 -7.98 -24.46
C MET A 71 19.03 -6.84 -23.79
N ASP A 72 18.26 -7.12 -22.73
CA ASP A 72 17.34 -6.19 -22.08
C ASP A 72 16.53 -5.37 -23.11
N LEU A 73 15.85 -6.07 -24.02
CA LEU A 73 15.18 -5.47 -25.19
C LEU A 73 14.13 -4.40 -24.82
N GLN A 74 13.56 -4.50 -23.62
CA GLN A 74 12.57 -3.56 -23.09
C GLN A 74 13.20 -2.46 -22.21
N GLY A 75 14.50 -2.54 -21.93
CA GLY A 75 15.21 -1.59 -21.05
C GLY A 75 14.79 -1.67 -19.58
N ILE A 76 14.09 -2.73 -19.16
CA ILE A 76 13.52 -2.91 -17.83
C ILE A 76 14.65 -3.04 -16.80
N GLU A 77 15.67 -3.83 -17.11
CA GLU A 77 16.79 -4.05 -16.19
C GLU A 77 17.60 -2.76 -15.99
N ARG A 78 17.88 -2.02 -17.08
CA ARG A 78 18.52 -0.70 -17.01
C ARG A 78 17.69 0.31 -16.24
N GLY A 79 16.38 0.36 -16.47
CA GLY A 79 15.46 1.23 -15.73
C GLY A 79 15.50 0.93 -14.23
N MET A 80 15.42 -0.35 -13.86
CA MET A 80 15.49 -0.79 -12.46
C MET A 80 16.83 -0.42 -11.80
N LYS A 81 17.95 -0.58 -12.51
CA LYS A 81 19.27 -0.16 -12.03
C LYS A 81 19.36 1.35 -11.80
N LYS A 82 18.76 2.16 -12.68
CA LYS A 82 18.69 3.62 -12.52
C LYS A 82 17.84 4.01 -11.31
N LEU A 83 16.65 3.42 -11.19
CA LEU A 83 15.75 3.64 -10.06
C LEU A 83 16.43 3.26 -8.73
N HIS A 84 17.09 2.10 -8.68
CA HIS A 84 17.81 1.64 -7.50
C HIS A 84 18.92 2.62 -7.08
N LYS A 85 19.70 3.14 -8.04
CA LYS A 85 20.72 4.17 -7.75
C LYS A 85 20.10 5.45 -7.17
N SER A 86 18.96 5.89 -7.72
CA SER A 86 18.28 7.09 -7.22
C SER A 86 17.77 6.88 -5.80
N LEU A 87 17.21 5.70 -5.50
CA LEU A 87 16.76 5.32 -4.16
C LEU A 87 17.94 5.23 -3.17
N ASP A 88 19.06 4.62 -3.58
CA ASP A 88 20.27 4.49 -2.76
C ASP A 88 20.86 5.85 -2.36
N VAL A 89 20.92 6.80 -3.32
CA VAL A 89 21.34 8.18 -3.05
C VAL A 89 20.42 8.85 -2.03
N LEU A 90 19.10 8.70 -2.19
CA LEU A 90 18.13 9.29 -1.26
C LEU A 90 18.29 8.71 0.14
N ILE A 91 18.32 7.38 0.29
CA ILE A 91 18.48 6.71 1.59
C ILE A 91 19.81 7.13 2.23
N THR A 92 20.90 7.18 1.47
CA THR A 92 22.22 7.60 1.96
C THR A 92 22.21 9.05 2.47
N LYS A 93 21.56 9.97 1.74
CA LYS A 93 21.42 11.36 2.17
C LYS A 93 20.67 11.44 3.49
N MET A 94 19.59 10.68 3.61
CA MET A 94 18.76 10.64 4.80
C MET A 94 19.48 10.07 6.04
N ILE A 95 20.23 8.99 5.87
CA ILE A 95 21.05 8.43 6.95
C ILE A 95 22.04 9.49 7.45
N LYS A 96 22.69 10.23 6.55
CA LYS A 96 23.63 11.29 6.92
C LYS A 96 22.96 12.45 7.66
N GLU A 97 21.82 12.92 7.19
CA GLU A 97 21.04 13.98 7.85
C GLU A 97 20.56 13.53 9.24
N HIS A 98 20.09 12.29 9.35
CA HIS A 98 19.68 11.71 10.63
C HIS A 98 20.87 11.67 11.59
N MET A 99 22.00 11.06 11.19
CA MET A 99 23.21 10.97 12.02
C MET A 99 23.76 12.34 12.48
N ALA A 100 23.63 13.39 11.65
CA ALA A 100 24.05 14.75 12.02
C ALA A 100 23.13 15.38 13.09
N SER A 101 21.86 14.97 13.16
CA SER A 101 20.88 15.42 14.15
C SER A 101 20.89 14.59 15.46
N THR A 102 21.47 13.38 15.46
CA THR A 102 21.44 12.43 16.59
C THR A 102 22.56 12.62 17.63
N HIS A 103 23.07 13.84 17.84
CA HIS A 103 24.00 14.08 18.97
C HIS A 103 23.31 14.15 20.36
N GLU A 104 21.98 14.00 20.46
CA GLU A 104 21.24 14.17 21.74
C GLU A 104 20.26 13.05 22.18
N CYS A 105 20.14 11.91 21.50
CA CYS A 105 19.31 10.79 22.03
C CYS A 105 20.08 9.48 22.10
N LYS A 106 20.70 9.22 23.25
CA LYS A 106 21.09 7.87 23.67
C LYS A 106 19.89 7.13 24.24
N GLY A 107 19.58 5.97 23.66
CA GLY A 107 18.90 4.88 24.35
C GLY A 107 17.46 4.63 23.93
N LYS A 108 17.26 3.79 22.91
CA LYS A 108 16.11 2.89 22.85
C LYS A 108 16.45 1.66 22.00
N LEU A 109 16.12 0.49 22.53
CA LEU A 109 16.39 -0.83 21.96
C LEU A 109 15.84 -0.99 20.53
N ASP A 110 16.59 -1.74 19.73
CA ASP A 110 16.34 -1.97 18.30
C ASP A 110 15.27 -3.06 18.09
N PHE A 111 14.46 -2.86 17.07
CA PHE A 111 13.37 -3.76 16.66
C PHE A 111 13.91 -5.13 16.21
N LEU A 112 15.19 -5.21 15.84
CA LEU A 112 15.90 -6.45 15.50
C LEU A 112 15.94 -7.48 16.65
N ASP A 113 16.03 -7.05 17.91
CA ASP A 113 16.14 -7.95 19.07
C ASP A 113 14.79 -8.62 19.42
N VAL A 114 13.67 -8.02 19.01
CA VAL A 114 12.32 -8.57 19.20
C VAL A 114 11.99 -9.64 18.17
N VAL A 115 12.67 -9.62 17.01
CA VAL A 115 12.41 -10.50 15.87
C VAL A 115 13.14 -11.85 15.99
N MET A 116 14.13 -12.00 16.88
CA MET A 116 14.89 -13.25 17.03
C MET A 116 14.28 -14.29 18.00
N THR A 117 13.19 -13.99 18.71
CA THR A 117 12.68 -14.86 19.80
C THR A 117 11.36 -15.58 19.51
N ALA A 118 10.81 -15.49 18.29
CA ALA A 118 9.56 -16.14 17.93
C ALA A 118 9.79 -17.38 17.04
N ASN A 119 9.92 -18.55 17.67
CA ASN A 119 9.82 -19.85 17.01
C ASN A 119 8.34 -20.27 16.88
N PRO A 120 7.84 -20.65 15.70
CA PRO A 120 6.57 -21.36 15.60
C PRO A 120 6.79 -22.85 15.26
N GLU A 121 6.14 -23.73 16.02
CA GLU A 121 5.86 -25.11 15.61
C GLU A 121 4.37 -25.31 15.30
N ILE A 122 4.14 -26.36 14.51
CA ILE A 122 2.90 -27.09 14.19
C ILE A 122 2.20 -26.68 12.88
N SER A 123 2.30 -27.62 11.95
CA SER A 123 1.49 -27.79 10.75
C SER A 123 0.11 -28.36 11.07
N ASP A 124 -0.92 -27.90 10.38
CA ASP A 124 -1.75 -28.83 9.61
C ASP A 124 -2.36 -28.12 8.39
N SER A 125 -2.35 -28.80 7.25
CA SER A 125 -2.69 -28.25 5.93
C SER A 125 -4.11 -28.67 5.56
N GLU A 126 -5.07 -27.74 5.55
CA GLU A 126 -6.39 -27.97 4.93
C GLU A 126 -6.46 -27.39 3.50
N LYS A 127 -7.13 -28.15 2.62
CA LYS A 127 -7.27 -27.87 1.18
C LYS A 127 -8.41 -26.89 0.88
N LEU A 128 -8.14 -25.93 0.00
CA LEU A 128 -9.10 -24.96 -0.54
C LEU A 128 -10.30 -25.65 -1.23
N THR A 129 -11.53 -25.31 -0.83
CA THR A 129 -12.77 -25.81 -1.45
C THR A 129 -13.42 -24.78 -2.38
N ILE A 130 -14.26 -25.22 -3.33
CA ILE A 130 -15.03 -24.37 -4.28
C ILE A 130 -15.86 -23.28 -3.59
N THR A 131 -16.28 -23.52 -2.34
CA THR A 131 -16.97 -22.53 -1.51
C THR A 131 -16.08 -21.36 -1.13
N ASN A 132 -14.78 -21.59 -0.89
CA ASN A 132 -13.80 -20.52 -0.60
C ASN A 132 -13.60 -19.61 -1.81
N ILE A 133 -13.62 -20.17 -3.03
CA ILE A 133 -13.49 -19.42 -4.29
C ILE A 133 -14.73 -18.53 -4.51
N LYS A 134 -15.93 -19.06 -4.28
CA LYS A 134 -17.17 -18.26 -4.36
C LYS A 134 -17.25 -17.18 -3.27
N ALA A 135 -16.67 -17.42 -2.10
CA ALA A 135 -16.60 -16.44 -1.01
C ALA A 135 -15.60 -15.31 -1.27
N LEU A 136 -14.54 -15.55 -2.05
CA LEU A 136 -13.63 -14.49 -2.52
C LEU A 136 -14.32 -13.56 -3.52
N LEU A 137 -15.22 -14.08 -4.36
CA LEU A 137 -15.92 -13.33 -5.40
C LEU A 137 -17.12 -12.50 -4.88
N LEU A 138 -17.65 -12.82 -3.71
CA LEU A 138 -18.80 -12.13 -3.10
C LEU A 138 -18.36 -11.34 -1.87
N PHE A 139 -18.48 -10.01 -1.92
CA PHE A 139 -18.18 -9.14 -0.78
C PHE A 139 -19.18 -9.37 0.37
N LYS A 140 -18.79 -10.20 1.34
CA LYS A 140 -19.57 -10.54 2.55
C LYS A 140 -18.68 -10.47 3.79
N PRO A 141 -18.45 -9.29 4.38
CA PRO A 141 -17.53 -9.13 5.51
C PRO A 141 -17.93 -9.97 6.73
N GLU A 142 -19.23 -10.24 6.92
CA GLU A 142 -19.78 -11.05 8.01
C GLU A 142 -19.25 -12.48 8.02
N ARG A 143 -18.68 -12.97 6.91
CA ARG A 143 -18.04 -14.29 6.85
C ARG A 143 -16.96 -14.45 7.92
N PHE A 144 -16.23 -13.38 8.22
CA PHE A 144 -15.19 -13.36 9.25
C PHE A 144 -15.75 -13.22 10.68
N LEU A 145 -17.07 -13.19 10.86
CA LEU A 145 -17.72 -13.25 12.17
C LEU A 145 -18.21 -14.68 12.49
N SER A 146 -18.25 -15.58 11.50
CA SER A 146 -18.66 -16.97 11.68
C SER A 146 -17.56 -17.82 12.32
N GLU A 147 -17.90 -18.79 13.17
CA GLU A 147 -16.91 -19.59 13.94
C GLU A 147 -15.80 -20.20 13.06
N LYS A 148 -16.14 -20.62 11.84
CA LYS A 148 -15.20 -21.22 10.90
C LYS A 148 -14.10 -20.27 10.43
N TYR A 149 -14.42 -18.99 10.22
CA TYR A 149 -13.48 -18.01 9.64
C TYR A 149 -13.15 -16.86 10.60
N ALA A 150 -13.70 -16.85 11.81
CA ALA A 150 -13.46 -15.83 12.83
C ALA A 150 -12.04 -15.82 13.36
N LYS A 151 -11.31 -16.93 13.19
CA LYS A 151 -9.92 -17.08 13.61
C LYS A 151 -8.91 -17.03 12.46
N ILE A 152 -9.37 -16.79 11.22
CA ILE A 152 -8.47 -16.68 10.07
C ILE A 152 -7.50 -15.51 10.30
N ASP A 153 -6.23 -15.81 10.08
CA ASP A 153 -5.13 -14.88 10.16
C ASP A 153 -4.49 -14.69 8.77
N PRO A 154 -4.50 -13.46 8.21
CA PRO A 154 -3.91 -13.19 6.90
C PRO A 154 -2.37 -13.29 6.90
N ARG A 155 -1.73 -13.59 8.04
CA ARG A 155 -0.28 -13.73 8.19
C ARG A 155 0.26 -15.11 7.77
N GLY A 156 -0.44 -15.80 6.88
CA GLY A 156 0.09 -16.91 6.09
C GLY A 156 0.05 -18.30 6.74
N ASN A 157 -0.61 -18.44 7.88
CA ASN A 157 -0.87 -19.74 8.50
C ASN A 157 -2.19 -20.37 8.03
N ASP A 158 -3.16 -19.54 7.62
CA ASP A 158 -4.45 -19.99 7.10
C ASP A 158 -4.49 -19.89 5.57
N PHE A 159 -4.41 -21.02 4.89
CA PHE A 159 -4.26 -21.08 3.43
C PHE A 159 -5.51 -20.62 2.66
N GLU A 160 -6.64 -20.48 3.35
CA GLU A 160 -7.86 -19.87 2.82
C GLU A 160 -7.69 -18.38 2.52
N LEU A 161 -6.73 -17.69 3.15
CA LEU A 161 -6.49 -16.27 3.00
C LEU A 161 -4.99 -15.94 3.09
N ILE A 162 -4.32 -15.85 1.93
CA ILE A 162 -2.87 -15.58 1.81
C ILE A 162 -2.53 -14.27 1.06
N PRO A 163 -3.12 -13.11 1.42
CA PRO A 163 -2.89 -11.84 0.73
C PRO A 163 -1.43 -11.36 0.86
N PHE A 164 -0.70 -11.84 1.86
CA PHE A 164 0.71 -11.53 2.12
C PHE A 164 1.65 -12.68 1.78
N GLY A 165 1.16 -13.73 1.13
CA GLY A 165 1.89 -14.99 0.90
C GLY A 165 1.99 -15.85 2.17
N ALA A 166 2.86 -16.86 2.11
CA ALA A 166 3.11 -17.80 3.20
C ALA A 166 4.55 -18.33 3.16
N GLY A 167 5.02 -18.88 4.30
CA GLY A 167 6.33 -19.53 4.41
C GLY A 167 7.54 -18.58 4.32
N ARG A 168 8.66 -19.06 3.77
CA ARG A 168 9.98 -18.38 3.82
C ARG A 168 10.04 -17.01 3.11
N ARG A 169 9.09 -16.71 2.24
CA ARG A 169 9.03 -15.46 1.46
C ARG A 169 7.74 -14.69 1.73
N ILE A 170 7.13 -14.91 2.90
CA ILE A 170 6.00 -14.12 3.36
C ILE A 170 6.38 -12.64 3.45
N CYS A 171 5.41 -11.75 3.19
CA CYS A 171 5.63 -10.32 3.25
C CYS A 171 6.03 -9.87 4.66
N ASP A 172 7.27 -9.42 4.79
CA ASP A 172 7.82 -8.86 6.03
C ASP A 172 7.12 -7.54 6.44
N GLY A 173 6.55 -6.85 5.45
CA GLY A 173 5.73 -5.65 5.65
C GLY A 173 4.27 -5.91 6.04
N SER A 174 3.85 -7.16 6.27
CA SER A 174 2.45 -7.53 6.52
C SER A 174 1.79 -6.74 7.66
N ARG A 175 2.48 -6.61 8.81
CA ARG A 175 1.95 -5.87 9.98
C ARG A 175 1.73 -4.40 9.66
N VAL A 176 2.69 -3.77 8.98
CA VAL A 176 2.58 -2.36 8.56
C VAL A 176 1.43 -2.21 7.55
N GLY A 177 1.33 -3.12 6.59
CA GLY A 177 0.25 -3.14 5.60
C GLY A 177 -1.14 -3.24 6.23
N ILE A 178 -1.32 -4.13 7.21
CA ILE A 178 -2.59 -4.29 7.94
C ILE A 178 -2.95 -3.00 8.67
N VAL A 179 -2.02 -2.45 9.47
CA VAL A 179 -2.25 -1.20 10.22
C VAL A 179 -2.56 -0.04 9.29
N PHE A 180 -1.89 0.06 8.14
CA PHE A 180 -2.16 1.11 7.16
C PHE A 180 -3.55 0.95 6.55
N GLY A 181 -3.93 -0.28 6.18
CA GLY A 181 -5.26 -0.59 5.66
C GLY A 181 -6.36 -0.23 6.65
N GLU A 182 -6.24 -0.68 7.90
CA GLU A 182 -7.18 -0.40 8.99
C GLU A 182 -7.29 1.10 9.30
N TYR A 183 -6.15 1.79 9.37
CA TYR A 183 -6.11 3.22 9.67
C TYR A 183 -6.76 4.05 8.56
N ILE A 184 -6.41 3.78 7.30
CA ILE A 184 -6.98 4.49 6.15
C ILE A 184 -8.48 4.20 6.05
N LEU A 185 -8.89 2.93 6.11
CA LEU A 185 -10.28 2.53 6.01
C LEU A 185 -11.12 3.12 7.15
N GLY A 186 -10.64 2.99 8.39
CA GLY A 186 -11.28 3.53 9.58
C GLY A 186 -11.47 5.04 9.47
N THR A 187 -10.43 5.77 9.04
CA THR A 187 -10.50 7.22 8.82
C THR A 187 -11.52 7.58 7.74
N LEU A 188 -11.51 6.89 6.59
CA LEU A 188 -12.39 7.22 5.48
C LEU A 188 -13.87 6.96 5.79
N VAL A 189 -14.19 5.84 6.44
CA VAL A 189 -15.56 5.45 6.78
C VAL A 189 -16.09 6.26 7.97
N HIS A 190 -15.25 6.52 8.97
CA HIS A 190 -15.65 7.30 10.13
C HIS A 190 -15.86 8.78 9.78
N SER A 191 -14.93 9.35 9.01
CA SER A 191 -14.90 10.79 8.79
C SER A 191 -15.72 11.27 7.59
N PHE A 192 -16.14 10.41 6.66
CA PHE A 192 -16.82 10.86 5.44
C PHE A 192 -17.99 9.95 5.04
N ASP A 193 -19.04 10.56 4.50
CA ASP A 193 -20.07 9.89 3.73
C ASP A 193 -19.70 9.90 2.24
N TRP A 194 -19.96 8.79 1.56
CA TRP A 194 -19.56 8.56 0.17
C TRP A 194 -20.80 8.36 -0.70
N LYS A 195 -20.86 9.06 -1.83
CA LYS A 195 -21.94 8.93 -2.83
C LYS A 195 -21.36 8.81 -4.22
N LEU A 196 -22.03 8.04 -5.08
CA LEU A 196 -21.69 8.01 -6.50
C LEU A 196 -22.12 9.33 -7.17
N PRO A 197 -21.45 9.73 -8.27
CA PRO A 197 -21.89 10.86 -9.08
C PRO A 197 -23.31 10.63 -9.62
N ASN A 198 -24.08 11.71 -9.82
CA ASN A 198 -25.43 11.63 -10.37
C ASN A 198 -25.42 10.96 -11.75
N GLY A 199 -26.32 10.01 -11.99
CA GLY A 199 -26.43 9.28 -13.26
C GLY A 199 -25.50 8.07 -13.39
N VAL A 200 -24.79 7.68 -12.33
CA VAL A 200 -24.00 6.44 -12.27
C VAL A 200 -24.79 5.39 -11.49
N ASP A 201 -25.47 4.48 -12.20
CA ASP A 201 -26.29 3.42 -11.58
C ASP A 201 -25.50 2.13 -11.29
N GLY A 202 -24.21 2.08 -11.65
CA GLY A 202 -23.34 0.94 -11.41
C GLY A 202 -21.85 1.28 -11.50
N LEU A 203 -21.03 0.50 -10.80
CA LEU A 203 -19.58 0.62 -10.84
C LEU A 203 -18.98 -0.41 -11.79
N ASN A 204 -18.06 0.03 -12.65
CA ASN A 204 -17.22 -0.90 -13.40
C ASN A 204 -16.23 -1.55 -12.42
N MET A 205 -16.28 -2.88 -12.30
CA MET A 205 -15.39 -3.69 -11.46
C MET A 205 -14.37 -4.48 -12.29
N ASP A 206 -14.26 -4.21 -13.59
CA ASP A 206 -13.26 -4.82 -14.46
C ASP A 206 -11.86 -4.44 -13.98
N GLU A 207 -10.93 -5.37 -14.13
CA GLU A 207 -9.57 -5.22 -13.62
C GLU A 207 -8.62 -4.79 -14.74
N ALA A 208 -7.68 -3.91 -14.39
CA ALA A 208 -6.49 -3.65 -15.20
C ALA A 208 -5.28 -4.26 -14.51
N PHE A 209 -4.56 -5.14 -15.23
CA PHE A 209 -3.38 -5.80 -14.73
C PHE A 209 -2.19 -4.82 -14.64
N SER A 210 -1.51 -4.85 -13.49
CA SER A 210 -0.28 -4.10 -13.18
C SER A 210 0.43 -4.82 -12.03
N LEU A 211 1.47 -4.21 -11.43
CA LEU A 211 2.10 -4.72 -10.20
C LEU A 211 1.07 -5.01 -9.09
N THR A 212 0.05 -4.17 -9.00
CA THR A 212 -1.14 -4.40 -8.17
C THR A 212 -2.37 -4.43 -9.07
N LEU A 213 -3.30 -5.35 -8.79
CA LEU A 213 -4.62 -5.35 -9.43
C LEU A 213 -5.35 -4.06 -9.06
N ARG A 214 -5.86 -3.36 -10.05
CA ARG A 214 -6.61 -2.11 -9.90
C ARG A 214 -7.87 -2.15 -10.73
N MET A 215 -8.87 -1.37 -10.34
CA MET A 215 -10.04 -1.13 -11.18
C MET A 215 -9.61 -0.48 -12.51
N SER A 216 -10.16 -0.97 -13.61
CA SER A 216 -9.92 -0.48 -14.97
C SER A 216 -10.37 0.99 -15.11
N VAL A 217 -11.52 1.31 -14.51
CA VAL A 217 -12.04 2.67 -14.37
C VAL A 217 -11.85 3.10 -12.91
N PRO A 218 -11.06 4.15 -12.63
CA PRO A 218 -10.84 4.63 -11.27
C PRO A 218 -12.14 5.04 -10.58
N LEU A 219 -12.37 4.52 -9.38
CA LEU A 219 -13.51 4.90 -8.55
C LEU A 219 -13.48 6.40 -8.24
N SER A 220 -14.50 7.12 -8.69
CA SER A 220 -14.69 8.54 -8.41
C SER A 220 -15.97 8.73 -7.61
N ALA A 221 -15.89 9.42 -6.48
CA ALA A 221 -17.01 9.59 -5.56
C ALA A 221 -17.15 11.04 -5.09
N LEU A 222 -18.41 11.41 -4.80
CA LEU A 222 -18.75 12.59 -4.01
C LEU A 222 -18.52 12.26 -2.54
N VAL A 223 -17.91 13.19 -1.83
CA VAL A 223 -17.51 13.02 -0.43
C VAL A 223 -18.15 14.11 0.41
N HIS A 224 -18.77 13.74 1.53
CA HIS A 224 -19.35 14.67 2.49
C HIS A 224 -18.73 14.47 3.89
N PRO A 225 -18.11 15.51 4.49
CA PRO A 225 -17.61 15.45 5.86
C PRO A 225 -18.72 15.14 6.87
N ARG A 226 -18.49 14.15 7.75
CA ARG A 226 -19.42 13.76 8.83
C ARG A 226 -19.14 14.46 10.16
N LEU A 227 -17.87 14.74 10.43
CA LEU A 227 -17.40 15.27 11.71
C LEU A 227 -17.48 16.80 11.72
N ALA A 228 -17.29 17.39 12.90
CA ALA A 228 -17.18 18.84 13.04
C ALA A 228 -15.95 19.37 12.26
N PRO A 229 -16.02 20.59 11.68
CA PRO A 229 -14.96 21.12 10.82
C PRO A 229 -13.56 21.16 11.46
N ASN A 230 -13.47 21.33 12.78
CA ASN A 230 -12.22 21.34 13.54
C ASN A 230 -11.52 19.97 13.56
N ALA A 231 -12.26 18.86 13.42
CA ALA A 231 -11.68 17.51 13.38
C ALA A 231 -10.86 17.22 12.11
N TYR A 232 -11.00 18.05 11.06
CA TYR A 232 -10.25 17.92 9.81
C TYR A 232 -9.07 18.89 9.69
N VAL A 233 -8.94 19.82 10.64
CA VAL A 233 -7.81 20.74 10.68
C VAL A 233 -6.72 20.04 11.46
N SER A 234 -5.77 19.41 10.77
CA SER A 234 -4.53 19.03 11.42
C SER A 234 -3.78 20.32 11.75
N SER A 235 -3.61 20.60 13.05
CA SER A 235 -2.46 21.38 13.50
C SER A 235 -1.22 20.73 12.90
N ALA A 236 -0.38 21.53 12.24
CA ALA A 236 0.90 21.08 11.75
C ALA A 236 1.67 20.40 12.91
N PHE A 237 1.97 19.12 12.75
CA PHE A 237 3.03 18.44 13.48
C PHE A 237 4.17 18.22 12.50
#